data_AF-A0A7W1ISB2-F1
#
_entry.id   AF-A0A7W1ISB2-F1
#
_cell.length_a   1.000
_cell.length_b   1.000
_cell.length_c   1.000
_cell.angle_alpha   90.00
_cell.angle_beta   90.00
_cell.angle_gamma   90.00
#
_symmetry.space_group_name_H-M   'P 1'
#
loop_
_entity.id
_entity.type
_entity.pdbx_description
1 polymer ?
#
loop_
_entity_poly.entity_id
_entity_poly.type
_entity_poly.pdbx_seq_one_letter_code
_entity_poly.pdbx_strand_id
1 'polypeptide(L)'
;MTLRQLLVLVLLPLALIPTEGCRRGRKKETAKDYNHQLLPGEQALVEVDTAQLPMLALTAADRTALRTGIAYSLTFLAKPAADAYYPIGEITKDQAVRSLQALRGLLDGTPDDVELNRAIRAQFRALMSVGCDGQGTVLFTGYYTPIFTGSLTPDARYRFPIHKRPADLQKVGNDTMALQRMPDGSTRPYPPRGELMRGGALKGLELVYFADEFEAYIVQVQGSGKIRLTSGEMIDVGYDGTNGHEYHKIADDLIADGKITREELSLGTMRAYFNTHPEEVRTYVERNPRMIFFTRTKGGPYGSLGQPVTTHVSVATDKKI
;
A
#
# COMPACT_ATOMS: atom_id res chain seq x y z
N MET A 1 -50.44 -50.23 68.53
CA MET A 1 -49.73 -50.23 69.84
C MET A 1 -48.25 -50.06 69.51
N THR A 2 -47.49 -49.02 69.85
CA THR A 2 -47.52 -47.94 70.86
C THR A 2 -46.71 -46.75 70.31
N LEU A 3 -47.22 -45.51 70.34
CA LEU A 3 -46.83 -44.41 71.26
C LEU A 3 -45.31 -44.08 71.18
N ARG A 4 -44.82 -42.89 70.80
CA ARG A 4 -45.12 -41.57 71.40
C ARG A 4 -44.34 -40.46 70.66
N GLN A 5 -44.90 -39.26 70.69
CA GLN A 5 -44.46 -37.98 70.12
C GLN A 5 -43.02 -37.56 70.49
N LEU A 6 -42.35 -36.76 69.64
CA LEU A 6 -41.95 -35.40 70.05
C LEU A 6 -41.64 -34.49 68.85
N LEU A 7 -42.16 -33.27 68.99
CA LEU A 7 -42.18 -32.12 68.11
C LEU A 7 -40.94 -31.26 68.39
N VAL A 8 -40.16 -30.87 67.37
CA VAL A 8 -39.31 -29.66 67.44
C VAL A 8 -39.29 -28.98 66.07
N LEU A 9 -40.05 -27.89 65.96
CA LEU A 9 -39.86 -26.85 64.96
C LEU A 9 -38.53 -26.13 65.24
N VAL A 10 -37.63 -26.08 64.25
CA VAL A 10 -36.62 -25.01 64.18
C VAL A 10 -36.74 -24.36 62.81
N LEU A 11 -37.33 -23.15 62.81
CA LEU A 11 -37.25 -22.19 61.72
C LEU A 11 -35.81 -21.65 61.68
N LEU A 12 -35.04 -22.03 60.65
CA LEU A 12 -33.77 -21.37 60.32
C LEU A 12 -34.06 -20.16 59.41
N PRO A 13 -33.53 -18.95 59.72
CA PRO A 13 -33.60 -17.84 58.78
C PRO A 13 -32.59 -18.09 57.65
N LEU A 14 -33.08 -18.06 56.41
CA LEU A 14 -32.26 -18.09 55.20
C LEU A 14 -31.41 -16.81 55.17
N ALA A 15 -30.14 -16.90 55.55
CA ALA A 15 -29.18 -15.82 55.38
C ALA A 15 -28.90 -15.65 53.88
N LEU A 16 -29.40 -14.56 53.30
CA LEU A 16 -28.99 -14.06 52.00
C LEU A 16 -27.51 -13.67 52.07
N ILE A 17 -26.64 -14.54 51.56
CA ILE A 17 -25.25 -14.21 51.28
C ILE A 17 -25.25 -13.38 49.99
N PRO A 18 -24.84 -12.09 50.01
CA PRO A 18 -24.67 -11.35 48.77
C PRO A 18 -23.49 -11.99 48.02
N THR A 19 -23.79 -12.57 46.87
CA THR A 19 -22.75 -12.93 45.90
C THR A 19 -22.18 -11.63 45.34
N GLU A 20 -21.15 -11.09 45.98
CA GLU A 20 -20.25 -10.15 45.33
C GLU A 20 -19.52 -10.91 44.22
N GLY A 21 -20.19 -11.00 43.06
CA GLY A 21 -19.53 -11.41 41.84
C GLY A 21 -18.40 -10.43 41.59
N CYS A 22 -17.16 -10.93 41.62
CA CYS A 22 -15.98 -10.25 41.09
C CYS A 22 -16.26 -9.82 39.64
N ARG A 23 -16.87 -8.64 39.46
CA ARG A 23 -16.85 -7.91 38.19
C ARG A 23 -15.42 -7.43 38.03
N ARG A 24 -14.59 -8.32 37.49
CA ARG A 24 -13.29 -7.96 36.91
C ARG A 24 -13.62 -6.93 35.84
N GLY A 25 -13.50 -5.65 36.18
CA GLY A 25 -13.70 -4.56 35.25
C GLY A 25 -12.84 -4.87 34.03
N ARG A 26 -13.48 -5.07 32.87
CA ARG A 26 -12.76 -5.09 31.60
C ARG A 26 -12.02 -3.75 31.58
N LYS A 27 -10.70 -3.77 31.80
CA LYS A 27 -9.87 -2.60 31.53
C LYS A 27 -10.23 -2.21 30.11
N LYS A 28 -10.85 -1.04 29.95
CA LYS A 28 -11.10 -0.45 28.64
C LYS A 28 -9.71 -0.34 28.04
N GLU A 29 -9.39 -1.21 27.09
CA GLU A 29 -8.16 -1.07 26.32
C GLU A 29 -8.20 0.34 25.74
N THR A 30 -7.27 1.18 26.18
CA THR A 30 -7.09 2.50 25.57
C THR A 30 -6.91 2.26 24.08
N ALA A 31 -7.72 2.92 23.25
CA ALA A 31 -7.62 2.80 21.81
C ALA A 31 -6.18 3.10 21.41
N LYS A 32 -5.57 2.19 20.65
CA LYS A 32 -4.20 2.35 20.16
C LYS A 32 -4.16 3.53 19.20
N ASP A 33 -3.31 4.51 19.47
CA ASP A 33 -3.10 5.65 18.57
C ASP A 33 -1.91 5.36 17.64
N TYR A 34 -2.21 4.75 16.49
CA TYR A 34 -1.21 4.47 15.47
C TYR A 34 -0.71 5.73 14.73
N ASN A 35 -1.29 6.91 14.99
CA ASN A 35 -0.83 8.18 14.43
C ASN A 35 0.13 8.93 15.36
N HIS A 36 0.46 8.36 16.52
CA HIS A 36 1.43 8.93 17.43
C HIS A 36 2.78 9.11 16.74
N GLN A 37 3.27 10.35 16.68
CA GLN A 37 4.56 10.67 16.08
C GLN A 37 5.65 10.66 17.13
N LEU A 38 6.81 10.12 16.76
CA LEU A 38 8.02 10.19 17.57
C LEU A 38 8.41 11.64 17.85
N LEU A 39 8.86 11.92 19.07
CA LEU A 39 9.39 13.23 19.44
C LEU A 39 10.76 13.46 18.76
N PRO A 40 11.17 14.73 18.58
CA PRO A 40 12.49 15.03 18.03
C PRO A 40 13.61 14.32 18.81
N GLY A 41 14.39 13.50 18.12
CA GLY A 41 15.52 12.74 18.69
C GLY A 41 15.18 11.33 19.17
N GLU A 42 13.91 10.93 19.21
CA GLU A 42 13.54 9.55 19.50
C GLU A 42 13.86 8.61 18.33
N GLN A 43 14.30 7.39 18.65
CA GLN A 43 14.60 6.36 17.66
C GLN A 43 13.37 5.49 17.42
N ALA A 44 13.04 5.27 16.15
CA ALA A 44 11.93 4.41 15.76
C ALA A 44 12.24 2.91 15.90
N LEU A 45 13.52 2.56 15.92
CA LEU A 45 14.04 1.20 16.02
C LEU A 45 14.96 1.11 17.24
N VAL A 46 14.79 0.05 18.02
CA VAL A 46 15.65 -0.27 19.16
C VAL A 46 16.26 -1.65 18.98
N GLU A 47 17.51 -1.82 19.40
CA GLU A 47 18.17 -3.13 19.37
C GLU A 47 17.59 -4.04 20.45
N VAL A 48 17.26 -5.27 20.05
CA VAL A 48 16.72 -6.31 20.92
C VAL A 48 17.59 -7.56 20.84
N ASP A 49 17.47 -8.42 21.85
CA ASP A 49 18.13 -9.72 21.83
C ASP A 49 17.59 -10.56 20.65
N THR A 50 18.49 -11.14 19.84
CA THR A 50 18.12 -11.97 18.69
C THR A 50 17.35 -13.23 19.11
N ALA A 51 17.43 -13.64 20.38
CA ALA A 51 16.60 -14.70 20.95
C ALA A 51 15.10 -14.36 20.93
N GLN A 52 14.74 -13.07 20.90
CA GLN A 52 13.34 -12.61 20.82
C GLN A 52 12.78 -12.66 19.40
N LEU A 53 13.62 -12.89 18.38
CA LEU A 53 13.15 -12.97 17.00
C LEU A 53 12.23 -14.19 16.79
N PRO A 54 11.08 -14.01 16.11
CA PRO A 54 10.23 -15.12 15.73
C PRO A 54 11.00 -16.06 14.79
N MET A 55 10.70 -17.36 14.87
CA MET A 55 11.30 -18.32 13.96
C MET A 55 10.69 -18.20 12.57
N LEU A 56 11.53 -18.07 11.55
CA LEU A 56 11.12 -18.16 10.15
C LEU A 56 10.80 -19.61 9.79
N ALA A 57 9.61 -19.83 9.24
CA ALA A 57 9.23 -21.10 8.61
C ALA A 57 8.94 -20.79 7.14
N LEU A 58 9.79 -21.26 6.23
CA LEU A 58 9.81 -20.85 4.83
C LEU A 58 9.57 -22.04 3.91
N THR A 59 8.56 -21.93 3.07
CA THR A 59 8.40 -22.86 1.95
C THR A 59 9.49 -22.63 0.90
N ALA A 60 9.65 -23.57 -0.03
CA ALA A 60 10.53 -23.37 -1.19
C ALA A 60 10.14 -22.14 -2.03
N ALA A 61 8.83 -21.84 -2.10
CA ALA A 61 8.32 -20.65 -2.77
C ALA A 61 8.73 -19.37 -2.02
N ASP A 62 8.63 -19.34 -0.69
CA ASP A 62 9.05 -18.19 0.12
C ASP A 62 10.55 -17.94 -0.02
N ARG A 63 11.38 -19.00 0.02
CA ARG A 63 12.83 -18.87 -0.20
C ARG A 63 13.14 -18.30 -1.58
N THR A 64 12.43 -18.73 -2.61
CA THR A 64 12.58 -18.19 -3.97
C THR A 64 12.17 -16.71 -4.03
N ALA A 65 11.01 -16.38 -3.46
CA ALA A 65 10.51 -15.01 -3.41
C ALA A 65 11.46 -14.07 -2.65
N LEU A 66 12.00 -14.49 -1.50
CA LEU A 66 12.98 -13.73 -0.73
C LEU A 66 14.26 -13.46 -1.53
N ARG A 67 14.78 -14.46 -2.26
CA ARG A 67 15.95 -14.26 -3.14
C ARG A 67 15.68 -13.21 -4.22
N THR A 68 14.51 -13.27 -4.84
CA THR A 68 14.07 -12.26 -5.83
C THR A 68 13.96 -10.87 -5.21
N GLY A 69 13.31 -10.74 -4.05
CA GLY A 69 13.18 -9.47 -3.33
C GLY A 69 14.53 -8.88 -2.90
N ILE A 70 15.48 -9.73 -2.46
CA ILE A 70 16.85 -9.32 -2.14
C ILE A 70 17.56 -8.80 -3.39
N ALA A 71 17.46 -9.49 -4.51
CA ALA A 71 18.09 -9.06 -5.77
C ALA A 71 17.55 -7.69 -6.26
N TYR A 72 16.24 -7.46 -6.13
CA TYR A 72 15.63 -6.16 -6.42
C TYR A 72 16.11 -5.07 -5.46
N SER A 73 16.16 -5.36 -4.16
CA SER A 73 16.65 -4.41 -3.15
C SER A 73 18.12 -4.01 -3.41
N LEU A 74 18.98 -4.98 -3.71
CA LEU A 74 20.39 -4.73 -4.07
C LEU A 74 20.53 -3.91 -5.35
N THR A 75 19.66 -4.14 -6.34
CA THR A 75 19.62 -3.37 -7.60
C THR A 75 19.29 -1.90 -7.34
N PHE A 76 18.35 -1.62 -6.42
CA PHE A 76 18.06 -0.25 -5.99
C PHE A 76 19.24 0.36 -5.22
N LEU A 77 19.79 -0.37 -4.25
CA LEU A 77 20.90 0.10 -3.42
C LEU A 77 22.16 0.40 -4.23
N ALA A 78 22.37 -0.23 -5.39
CA ALA A 78 23.47 0.11 -6.29
C ALA A 78 23.35 1.51 -6.94
N LYS A 79 22.17 2.14 -6.92
CA LYS A 79 21.94 3.46 -7.54
C LYS A 79 22.40 4.60 -6.61
N PRO A 80 22.93 5.72 -7.15
CA PRO A 80 23.23 6.92 -6.35
C PRO A 80 22.00 7.50 -5.65
N ALA A 81 20.81 7.35 -6.25
CA ALA A 81 19.56 7.81 -5.65
C ALA A 81 19.26 7.14 -4.29
N ALA A 82 19.84 5.97 -4.00
CA ALA A 82 19.70 5.32 -2.70
C ALA A 82 20.44 6.07 -1.57
N ASP A 83 21.48 6.85 -1.89
CA ASP A 83 22.29 7.56 -0.89
C ASP A 83 21.48 8.60 -0.12
N ALA A 84 20.43 9.15 -0.74
CA ALA A 84 19.52 10.10 -0.11
C ALA A 84 18.67 9.51 1.03
N TYR A 85 18.63 8.17 1.17
CA TYR A 85 17.80 7.47 2.16
C TYR A 85 18.63 6.84 3.29
N TYR A 86 19.94 7.04 3.31
CA TYR A 86 20.84 6.49 4.33
C TYR A 86 21.76 7.59 4.90
N PRO A 87 22.20 7.47 6.16
CA PRO A 87 21.89 6.39 7.10
C PRO A 87 20.46 6.47 7.64
N ILE A 88 19.93 5.34 8.09
CA ILE A 88 18.68 5.28 8.87
C ILE A 88 19.09 5.01 10.32
N GLY A 89 19.02 6.04 11.16
CA GLY A 89 19.64 6.01 12.48
C GLY A 89 21.14 5.69 12.37
N GLU A 90 21.58 4.59 12.97
CA GLU A 90 22.97 4.12 12.91
C GLU A 90 23.26 3.18 11.73
N ILE A 91 22.24 2.81 10.94
CA ILE A 91 22.37 1.84 9.85
C ILE A 91 22.82 2.53 8.59
N THR A 92 24.05 2.24 8.18
CA THR A 92 24.62 2.73 6.93
C THR A 92 24.11 1.92 5.73
N LYS A 93 24.16 2.53 4.54
CA LYS A 93 23.84 1.85 3.27
C LYS A 93 24.69 0.59 3.06
N ASP A 94 25.98 0.66 3.38
CA ASP A 94 26.90 -0.48 3.27
C ASP A 94 26.49 -1.63 4.19
N GLN A 95 26.12 -1.34 5.45
CA GLN A 95 25.58 -2.35 6.36
C GLN A 95 24.32 -2.99 5.79
N ALA A 96 23.37 -2.21 5.27
CA ALA A 96 22.16 -2.75 4.65
C ALA A 96 22.46 -3.67 3.45
N VAL A 97 23.41 -3.28 2.58
CA VAL A 97 23.87 -4.11 1.45
C VAL A 97 24.49 -5.42 1.94
N ARG A 98 25.42 -5.35 2.91
CA ARG A 98 26.07 -6.56 3.46
C ARG A 98 25.07 -7.48 4.15
N SER A 99 24.10 -6.94 4.89
CA SER A 99 23.05 -7.73 5.53
C SER A 99 22.19 -8.48 4.50
N LEU A 100 21.80 -7.84 3.40
CA LEU A 100 21.05 -8.48 2.32
C LEU A 100 21.87 -9.58 1.62
N GLN A 101 23.16 -9.32 1.36
CA GLN A 101 24.07 -10.32 0.77
C GLN A 101 24.28 -11.52 1.69
N ALA A 102 24.47 -11.27 2.99
CA ALA A 102 24.59 -12.33 4.00
C ALA A 102 23.31 -13.17 4.07
N LEU A 103 22.13 -12.54 4.13
CA LEU A 103 20.86 -13.26 4.18
C LEU A 103 20.64 -14.12 2.93
N ARG A 104 20.99 -13.60 1.74
CA ARG A 104 20.96 -14.40 0.50
C ARG A 104 21.89 -15.62 0.61
N GLY A 105 23.11 -15.42 1.09
CA GLY A 105 24.05 -16.52 1.32
C GLY A 105 23.50 -17.58 2.28
N LEU A 106 22.81 -17.18 3.36
CA LEU A 106 22.15 -18.11 4.26
C LEU A 106 20.98 -18.85 3.60
N LEU A 107 20.15 -18.16 2.81
CA LEU A 107 19.06 -18.78 2.06
C LEU A 107 19.57 -19.84 1.08
N ASP A 108 20.74 -19.63 0.49
CA ASP A 108 21.38 -20.54 -0.48
C ASP A 108 22.11 -21.70 0.20
N GLY A 109 22.75 -21.45 1.34
CA GLY A 109 23.64 -22.39 2.03
C GLY A 109 22.99 -23.23 3.13
N THR A 110 21.77 -22.90 3.58
CA THR A 110 21.10 -23.66 4.65
C THR A 110 20.05 -24.62 4.08
N PRO A 111 20.10 -25.92 4.45
CA PRO A 111 19.22 -26.95 3.93
C PRO A 111 17.81 -26.90 4.54
N ASP A 112 17.67 -26.36 5.76
CA ASP A 112 16.40 -26.26 6.48
C ASP A 112 16.27 -24.94 7.27
N ASP A 113 15.10 -24.74 7.86
CA ASP A 113 14.77 -23.53 8.61
C ASP A 113 15.41 -23.50 10.00
N VAL A 114 15.76 -24.64 10.59
CA VAL A 114 16.41 -24.69 11.91
C VAL A 114 17.82 -24.10 11.80
N GLU A 115 18.58 -24.51 10.78
CA GLU A 115 19.91 -23.97 10.52
C GLU A 115 19.86 -22.51 10.08
N LEU A 116 18.87 -22.13 9.26
CA LEU A 116 18.65 -20.74 8.86
C LEU A 116 18.43 -19.83 10.07
N ASN A 117 17.49 -20.17 10.95
CA ASN A 117 17.19 -19.38 12.14
C ASN A 117 18.39 -19.31 13.10
N ARG A 118 19.13 -20.41 13.28
CA ARG A 118 20.36 -20.42 14.08
C ARG A 118 21.39 -19.45 13.50
N ALA A 119 21.61 -19.49 12.19
CA ALA A 119 22.57 -18.62 11.52
C ALA A 119 22.15 -17.14 11.56
N ILE A 120 20.85 -16.83 11.39
CA ILE A 120 20.33 -15.47 11.52
C ILE A 120 20.62 -14.92 12.92
N ARG A 121 20.29 -15.66 13.97
CA ARG A 121 20.52 -15.23 15.36
C ARG A 121 22.00 -15.01 15.71
N ALA A 122 22.90 -15.74 15.04
CA ALA A 122 24.34 -15.65 15.26
C ALA A 122 25.03 -14.55 14.44
N GLN A 123 24.49 -14.17 13.27
CA GLN A 123 25.18 -13.29 12.30
C GLN A 123 24.54 -11.90 12.18
N PHE A 124 23.33 -11.71 12.71
CA PHE A 124 22.57 -10.46 12.55
C PHE A 124 22.33 -9.78 13.90
N ARG A 125 22.22 -8.45 13.85
CA ARG A 125 21.60 -7.65 14.93
C ARG A 125 20.08 -7.64 14.72
N ALA A 126 19.32 -7.69 15.79
CA ALA A 126 17.86 -7.58 15.74
C ALA A 126 17.44 -6.16 16.14
N LEU A 127 16.71 -5.50 15.25
CA LEU A 127 16.12 -4.18 15.50
C LEU A 127 14.60 -4.32 15.50
N MET A 128 13.95 -3.88 16.56
CA MET A 128 12.51 -3.88 16.72
C MET A 128 11.97 -2.46 16.62
N SER A 129 10.86 -2.25 15.92
CA SER A 129 10.15 -0.97 15.99
C SER A 129 9.63 -0.74 17.41
N VAL A 130 9.67 0.50 17.90
CA VAL A 130 9.05 0.85 19.19
C VAL A 130 7.52 0.80 19.14
N GLY A 131 6.91 0.90 17.96
CA GLY A 131 5.45 0.85 17.80
C GLY A 131 4.72 2.04 18.41
N CYS A 132 3.39 1.99 18.44
CA CYS A 132 2.55 3.05 18.99
C CYS A 132 2.54 3.14 20.52
N ASP A 133 3.16 2.17 21.20
CA ASP A 133 3.10 1.98 22.65
C ASP A 133 4.47 1.78 23.30
N GLY A 134 5.56 1.91 22.55
CA GLY A 134 6.92 1.62 23.02
C GLY A 134 7.22 0.12 23.18
N GLN A 135 6.27 -0.77 22.84
CA GLN A 135 6.39 -2.22 23.02
C GLN A 135 6.35 -3.00 21.70
N GLY A 136 6.54 -2.29 20.57
CA GLY A 136 6.56 -2.90 19.24
C GLY A 136 5.19 -3.22 18.65
N THR A 137 4.13 -2.62 19.18
CA THR A 137 2.82 -2.70 18.54
C THR A 137 2.78 -1.83 17.27
N VAL A 138 2.77 -2.48 16.11
CA VAL A 138 2.71 -1.82 14.79
C VAL A 138 1.41 -2.21 14.06
N LEU A 139 0.80 -1.25 13.37
CA LEU A 139 -0.33 -1.51 12.48
C LEU A 139 0.17 -2.07 11.14
N PHE A 140 -0.18 -3.32 10.84
CA PHE A 140 0.00 -3.89 9.51
C PHE A 140 -1.30 -3.77 8.72
N THR A 141 -1.22 -3.14 7.55
CA THR A 141 -2.30 -3.12 6.55
C THR A 141 -1.92 -3.97 5.35
N GLY A 142 -2.90 -4.59 4.70
CA GLY A 142 -2.70 -5.29 3.43
C GLY A 142 -2.98 -4.35 2.25
N TYR A 143 -2.17 -4.46 1.19
CA TYR A 143 -2.51 -3.91 -0.11
C TYR A 143 -2.31 -4.98 -1.18
N TYR A 144 -3.01 -4.84 -2.30
CA TYR A 144 -2.94 -5.76 -3.42
C TYR A 144 -2.98 -4.95 -4.72
N THR A 145 -2.58 -5.58 -5.82
CA THR A 145 -2.74 -4.99 -7.15
C THR A 145 -4.11 -5.38 -7.70
N PRO A 146 -5.08 -4.46 -7.79
CA PRO A 146 -6.36 -4.78 -8.41
C PRO A 146 -6.15 -5.19 -9.87
N ILE A 147 -6.90 -6.20 -10.28
CA ILE A 147 -7.01 -6.60 -11.69
C ILE A 147 -8.26 -5.92 -12.24
N PHE A 148 -8.06 -5.01 -13.17
CA PHE A 148 -9.15 -4.35 -13.89
C PHE A 148 -9.55 -5.14 -15.13
N THR A 149 -10.75 -4.90 -15.64
CA THR A 149 -11.17 -5.46 -16.94
C THR A 149 -11.14 -4.35 -17.99
N GLY A 150 -10.54 -4.62 -19.15
CA GLY A 150 -10.43 -3.63 -20.22
C GLY A 150 -10.47 -4.24 -21.61
N SER A 151 -10.55 -3.38 -22.62
CA SER A 151 -10.52 -3.74 -24.04
C SER A 151 -9.47 -2.92 -24.77
N LEU A 152 -8.84 -3.49 -25.79
CA LEU A 152 -7.95 -2.73 -26.68
C LEU A 152 -8.70 -1.92 -27.72
N THR A 153 -9.95 -2.29 -27.99
CA THR A 153 -10.84 -1.61 -28.94
C THR A 153 -12.04 -1.04 -28.20
N PRO A 154 -12.47 0.19 -28.53
CA PRO A 154 -13.64 0.77 -27.90
C PRO A 154 -14.92 0.08 -28.38
N ASP A 155 -15.91 0.02 -27.51
CA ASP A 155 -17.30 -0.32 -27.86
C ASP A 155 -18.28 0.44 -26.96
N ALA A 156 -19.57 0.12 -27.02
CA ALA A 156 -20.60 0.78 -26.22
C ALA A 156 -20.35 0.68 -24.69
N ARG A 157 -19.69 -0.40 -24.24
CA ARG A 157 -19.33 -0.66 -22.84
C ARG A 157 -17.94 -0.10 -22.53
N TYR A 158 -16.90 -0.51 -23.26
CA TYR A 158 -15.51 -0.10 -23.02
C TYR A 158 -15.21 1.19 -23.78
N ARG A 159 -15.39 2.33 -23.13
CA ARG A 159 -15.31 3.66 -23.77
C ARG A 159 -14.45 4.67 -23.04
N PHE A 160 -13.89 4.32 -21.88
CA PHE A 160 -13.08 5.22 -21.07
C PHE A 160 -11.60 4.83 -21.16
N PRO A 161 -10.79 5.51 -21.99
CA PRO A 161 -9.40 5.11 -22.21
C PRO A 161 -8.43 5.61 -21.14
N ILE A 162 -7.38 4.81 -20.89
CA ILE A 162 -6.07 5.33 -20.48
C ILE A 162 -5.21 5.52 -21.74
N HIS A 163 -4.25 6.44 -21.69
CA HIS A 163 -3.55 6.90 -22.90
C HIS A 163 -2.05 6.64 -22.85
N LYS A 164 -1.46 6.44 -24.02
CA LYS A 164 -0.03 6.45 -24.29
C LYS A 164 0.54 7.85 -24.11
N ARG A 165 1.85 7.92 -23.88
CA ARG A 165 2.58 9.19 -23.83
C ARG A 165 2.49 9.92 -25.18
N PRO A 166 2.01 11.17 -25.22
CA PRO A 166 2.04 12.00 -26.42
C PRO A 166 3.47 12.34 -26.85
N ALA A 167 3.73 12.38 -28.16
CA ALA A 167 5.05 12.67 -28.72
C ALA A 167 5.51 14.12 -28.49
N ASP A 168 4.56 15.03 -28.25
CA ASP A 168 4.83 16.43 -27.93
C ASP A 168 5.13 16.68 -26.44
N LEU A 169 5.04 15.65 -25.59
CA LEU A 169 5.29 15.76 -24.16
C LEU A 169 6.79 15.73 -23.85
N GLN A 170 7.31 16.88 -23.42
CA GLN A 170 8.68 17.09 -22.98
C GLN A 170 8.74 17.23 -21.46
N LYS A 171 9.63 16.46 -20.82
CA LYS A 171 9.89 16.58 -19.38
C LYS A 171 11.12 17.45 -19.16
N VAL A 172 11.03 18.48 -18.32
CA VAL A 172 12.17 19.33 -17.96
C VAL A 172 12.68 18.93 -16.56
N GLY A 173 13.64 18.01 -16.48
CA GLY A 173 14.19 17.58 -15.19
C GLY A 173 13.19 16.82 -14.29
N ASN A 174 13.54 16.68 -13.01
CA ASN A 174 12.67 16.06 -12.01
C ASN A 174 11.87 17.17 -11.29
N ASP A 175 10.59 16.91 -11.04
CA ASP A 175 9.67 17.77 -10.27
C ASP A 175 9.29 19.14 -10.89
N THR A 176 9.37 19.29 -12.21
CA THR A 176 8.83 20.49 -12.88
C THR A 176 7.61 20.17 -13.75
N MET A 177 6.81 21.20 -14.00
CA MET A 177 5.70 21.19 -14.97
C MET A 177 6.17 20.64 -16.31
N ALA A 178 5.43 19.70 -16.91
CA ALA A 178 5.77 19.19 -18.22
C ALA A 178 5.49 20.26 -19.28
N LEU A 179 6.24 20.23 -20.38
CA LEU A 179 6.08 21.14 -21.51
C LEU A 179 5.53 20.41 -22.73
N GLN A 180 4.64 21.06 -23.45
CA GLN A 180 4.16 20.64 -24.76
C GLN A 180 5.00 21.31 -25.85
N ARG A 181 5.55 20.53 -26.78
CA ARG A 181 6.19 21.04 -27.99
C ARG A 181 5.15 21.46 -29.01
N MET A 182 5.19 22.71 -29.45
CA MET A 182 4.32 23.22 -30.49
C MET A 182 4.94 23.00 -31.89
N PRO A 183 4.13 23.00 -32.98
CA PRO A 183 4.63 22.81 -34.34
C PRO A 183 5.69 23.83 -34.79
N ASP A 184 5.63 25.05 -34.26
CA ASP A 184 6.60 26.12 -34.50
C ASP A 184 7.91 25.97 -33.69
N GLY A 185 8.03 24.91 -32.90
CA GLY A 185 9.17 24.64 -32.03
C GLY A 185 9.13 25.36 -30.68
N SER A 186 8.15 26.23 -30.45
CA SER A 186 7.92 26.83 -29.14
C SER A 186 7.42 25.80 -28.12
N THR A 187 7.43 26.17 -26.85
CA THR A 187 6.91 25.32 -25.77
C THR A 187 5.92 26.07 -24.90
N ARG A 188 4.96 25.34 -24.35
CA ARG A 188 4.02 25.83 -23.35
C ARG A 188 3.82 24.79 -22.25
N PRO A 189 3.33 25.15 -21.05
CA PRO A 189 2.92 24.17 -20.05
C PRO A 189 1.96 23.14 -20.63
N TYR A 190 2.14 21.87 -20.27
CA TYR A 190 1.28 20.80 -20.75
C TYR A 190 -0.15 20.99 -20.22
N PRO A 191 -1.21 20.75 -21.01
CA PRO A 191 -2.57 21.01 -20.56
C PRO A 191 -3.01 20.16 -19.34
N PRO A 192 -3.90 20.68 -18.48
CA PRO A 192 -4.48 19.91 -17.38
C PRO A 192 -5.45 18.83 -17.90
N ARG A 193 -5.75 17.83 -17.08
CA ARG A 193 -6.62 16.68 -17.42
C ARG A 193 -7.91 17.10 -18.13
N GLY A 194 -8.67 18.05 -17.57
CA GLY A 194 -9.96 18.44 -18.13
C GLY A 194 -9.85 18.99 -19.56
N GLU A 195 -8.79 19.76 -19.86
CA GLU A 195 -8.53 20.23 -21.23
C GLU A 195 -8.15 19.07 -22.15
N LEU A 196 -7.28 18.16 -21.70
CA LEU A 196 -6.88 16.98 -22.49
C LEU A 196 -8.06 16.06 -22.82
N MET A 197 -8.98 15.87 -21.88
CA MET A 197 -10.17 15.03 -22.05
C MET A 197 -11.22 15.65 -22.99
N ARG A 198 -11.32 16.98 -23.03
CA ARG A 198 -12.27 17.69 -23.92
C ARG A 198 -11.70 18.01 -25.30
N GLY A 199 -10.41 18.34 -25.39
CA GLY A 199 -9.80 18.98 -26.55
C GLY A 199 -9.38 18.04 -27.68
N GLY A 200 -9.66 16.73 -27.57
CA GLY A 200 -9.29 15.74 -28.59
C GLY A 200 -7.78 15.50 -28.75
N ALA A 201 -6.93 16.17 -27.95
CA ALA A 201 -5.47 16.07 -28.00
C ALA A 201 -4.94 14.66 -27.75
N LEU A 202 -5.75 13.79 -27.14
CA LEU A 202 -5.42 12.40 -26.84
C LEU A 202 -5.96 11.38 -27.86
N LYS A 203 -6.67 11.85 -28.89
CA LYS A 203 -7.29 10.98 -29.90
C LYS A 203 -6.21 10.16 -30.63
N GLY A 204 -6.40 8.85 -30.69
CA GLY A 204 -5.46 7.91 -31.31
C GLY A 204 -4.31 7.50 -30.39
N LEU A 205 -4.26 8.01 -29.15
CA LEU A 205 -3.29 7.61 -28.13
C LEU A 205 -3.89 6.64 -27.11
N GLU A 206 -5.09 6.13 -27.32
CA GLU A 206 -5.74 5.21 -26.39
C GLU A 206 -4.94 3.90 -26.30
N LEU A 207 -4.68 3.45 -25.08
CA LEU A 207 -3.93 2.23 -24.79
C LEU A 207 -4.85 1.06 -24.41
N VAL A 208 -5.79 1.33 -23.50
CA VAL A 208 -6.82 0.39 -23.04
C VAL A 208 -8.07 1.18 -22.68
N TYR A 209 -9.23 0.66 -23.06
CA TYR A 209 -10.54 1.17 -22.71
C TYR A 209 -11.14 0.39 -21.54
N PHE A 210 -11.72 1.11 -20.59
CA PHE A 210 -12.42 0.58 -19.43
C PHE A 210 -13.92 0.80 -19.57
N ALA A 211 -14.70 -0.02 -18.86
CA ALA A 211 -16.14 0.13 -18.79
C ALA A 211 -16.59 1.22 -17.80
N ASP A 212 -15.72 1.56 -16.86
CA ASP A 212 -15.96 2.51 -15.78
C ASP A 212 -14.89 3.62 -15.82
N GLU A 213 -15.33 4.88 -15.91
CA GLU A 213 -14.46 6.06 -15.95
C GLU A 213 -13.68 6.23 -14.64
N PHE A 214 -14.28 5.88 -13.51
CA PHE A 214 -13.63 5.91 -12.22
C PHE A 214 -12.55 4.83 -12.13
N GLU A 215 -12.75 3.64 -12.70
CA GLU A 215 -11.67 2.63 -12.79
C GLU A 215 -10.49 3.11 -13.62
N ALA A 216 -10.74 3.69 -14.80
CA ALA A 216 -9.69 4.28 -15.63
C ALA A 216 -8.92 5.37 -14.85
N TYR A 217 -9.64 6.21 -14.10
CA TYR A 217 -9.05 7.20 -13.20
C TYR A 217 -8.20 6.58 -12.09
N ILE A 218 -8.68 5.51 -11.44
CA ILE A 218 -7.92 4.82 -10.39
C ILE A 218 -6.63 4.23 -10.94
N VAL A 219 -6.63 3.64 -12.13
CA VAL A 219 -5.40 3.18 -12.80
C VAL A 219 -4.43 4.35 -13.00
N GLN A 220 -4.92 5.53 -13.41
CA GLN A 220 -4.11 6.74 -13.49
C GLN A 220 -3.50 7.14 -12.14
N VAL A 221 -4.29 7.17 -11.06
CA VAL A 221 -3.82 7.53 -9.72
C VAL A 221 -2.76 6.56 -9.20
N GLN A 222 -2.92 5.26 -9.47
CA GLN A 222 -1.95 4.23 -9.05
C GLN A 222 -0.67 4.25 -9.90
N GLY A 223 -0.72 4.79 -11.13
CA GLY A 223 0.43 4.88 -12.04
C GLY A 223 0.88 3.55 -12.64
N SER A 224 0.24 2.44 -12.27
CA SER A 224 0.40 1.12 -12.89
C SER A 224 -0.85 0.28 -12.66
N GLY A 225 -1.05 -0.76 -13.46
CA GLY A 225 -2.22 -1.62 -13.31
C GLY A 225 -2.07 -2.96 -14.03
N LYS A 226 -2.73 -3.98 -13.47
CA LYS A 226 -2.97 -5.26 -14.14
C LYS A 226 -4.34 -5.23 -14.81
N ILE A 227 -4.38 -5.56 -16.09
CA ILE A 227 -5.61 -5.51 -16.88
C ILE A 227 -5.84 -6.88 -17.49
N ARG A 228 -7.01 -7.46 -17.19
CA ARG A 228 -7.56 -8.58 -17.93
C ARG A 228 -8.29 -8.03 -19.14
N LEU A 229 -7.77 -8.30 -20.33
CA LEU A 229 -8.41 -7.94 -21.57
C LEU A 229 -9.67 -8.78 -21.78
N THR A 230 -10.63 -8.25 -22.54
CA THR A 230 -11.84 -8.98 -22.98
C THR A 230 -11.53 -10.25 -23.77
N SER A 231 -10.33 -10.34 -24.36
CA SER A 231 -9.79 -11.56 -24.99
C SER A 231 -9.37 -12.65 -23.99
N GLY A 232 -9.26 -12.33 -22.70
CA GLY A 232 -8.72 -13.19 -21.64
C GLY A 232 -7.22 -12.98 -21.36
N GLU A 233 -6.50 -12.27 -22.22
CA GLU A 233 -5.08 -11.95 -22.03
C GLU A 233 -4.88 -11.03 -20.81
N MET A 234 -3.85 -11.31 -20.01
CA MET A 234 -3.42 -10.42 -18.93
C MET A 234 -2.29 -9.51 -19.42
N ILE A 235 -2.46 -8.20 -19.30
CA ILE A 235 -1.41 -7.22 -19.60
C ILE A 235 -1.08 -6.38 -18.37
N ASP A 236 0.17 -5.93 -18.30
CA ASP A 236 0.64 -4.93 -17.35
C ASP A 236 0.76 -3.58 -18.06
N VAL A 237 0.28 -2.53 -17.40
CA VAL A 237 0.54 -1.15 -17.81
C VAL A 237 1.30 -0.43 -16.70
N GLY A 238 2.23 0.42 -17.09
CA GLY A 238 3.04 1.22 -16.17
C GLY A 238 3.22 2.65 -16.64
N TYR A 239 3.60 3.51 -15.71
CA TYR A 239 3.86 4.92 -15.89
C TYR A 239 4.87 5.17 -17.02
N ASP A 240 4.52 6.07 -17.94
CA ASP A 240 5.35 6.55 -19.05
C ASP A 240 5.34 8.09 -19.17
N GLY A 241 4.95 8.78 -18.10
CA GLY A 241 4.96 10.24 -18.06
C GLY A 241 3.74 10.85 -17.37
N THR A 242 3.82 12.14 -17.14
CA THR A 242 2.73 12.95 -16.58
C THR A 242 2.74 14.32 -17.22
N ASN A 243 1.57 14.99 -17.25
CA ASN A 243 1.48 16.39 -17.64
C ASN A 243 2.12 17.36 -16.62
N GLY A 244 2.58 16.87 -15.46
CA GLY A 244 3.36 17.63 -14.49
C GLY A 244 2.54 18.54 -13.57
N HIS A 245 1.21 18.48 -13.64
CA HIS A 245 0.34 19.18 -12.69
C HIS A 245 0.34 18.48 -11.33
N GLU A 246 0.09 19.26 -10.27
CA GLU A 246 -0.05 18.71 -8.92
C GLU A 246 -1.27 17.79 -8.81
N TYR A 247 -1.14 16.77 -7.97
CA TYR A 247 -2.23 15.84 -7.72
C TYR A 247 -3.24 16.48 -6.77
N HIS A 248 -4.51 16.56 -7.19
CA HIS A 248 -5.61 16.97 -6.32
C HIS A 248 -6.39 15.75 -5.81
N LYS A 249 -6.72 15.75 -4.52
CA LYS A 249 -7.43 14.65 -3.85
C LYS A 249 -8.94 14.81 -3.99
N ILE A 250 -9.52 14.16 -5.00
CA ILE A 250 -10.99 14.17 -5.20
C ILE A 250 -11.79 13.56 -4.03
N ALA A 251 -11.11 12.80 -3.16
CA ALA A 251 -11.70 12.28 -1.93
C ALA A 251 -12.05 13.40 -0.93
N ASP A 252 -11.20 14.42 -0.82
CA ASP A 252 -11.46 15.58 0.05
C ASP A 252 -12.63 16.41 -0.50
N ASP A 253 -12.73 16.52 -1.83
CA ASP A 253 -13.86 17.14 -2.53
C ASP A 253 -15.18 16.43 -2.24
N LEU A 254 -15.21 15.09 -2.31
CA LEU A 254 -16.42 14.31 -2.00
C LEU A 254 -16.89 14.51 -0.56
N ILE A 255 -15.95 14.69 0.38
CA ILE A 255 -16.26 15.01 1.77
C ILE A 255 -16.80 16.43 1.89
N ALA A 256 -16.12 17.39 1.28
CA ALA A 256 -16.52 18.80 1.31
C ALA A 256 -17.92 19.02 0.72
N ASP A 257 -18.25 18.29 -0.35
CA ASP A 257 -19.54 18.31 -1.02
C ASP A 257 -20.61 17.45 -0.31
N GLY A 258 -20.27 16.83 0.84
CA GLY A 258 -21.19 16.04 1.67
C GLY A 258 -21.62 14.72 1.04
N LYS A 259 -20.89 14.22 0.03
CA LYS A 259 -21.23 12.99 -0.70
C LYS A 259 -20.80 11.72 0.03
N ILE A 260 -19.70 11.78 0.77
CA ILE A 260 -19.16 10.69 1.59
C ILE A 260 -18.64 11.30 2.90
N THR A 261 -18.89 10.66 4.04
CA THR A 261 -18.31 11.13 5.32
C THR A 261 -16.83 10.78 5.41
N ARG A 262 -16.08 11.48 6.27
CA ARG A 262 -14.64 11.22 6.46
C ARG A 262 -14.40 9.83 7.03
N GLU A 263 -15.29 9.37 7.91
CA GLU A 263 -15.23 8.10 8.60
C GLU A 263 -15.49 6.92 7.65
N GLU A 264 -16.28 7.14 6.61
CA GLU A 264 -16.63 6.13 5.61
C GLU A 264 -15.70 6.15 4.38
N LEU A 265 -14.80 7.13 4.29
CA LEU A 265 -13.98 7.32 3.09
C LEU A 265 -13.07 6.11 2.83
N SER A 266 -13.33 5.44 1.72
CA SER A 266 -12.51 4.35 1.19
C SER A 266 -12.66 4.28 -0.32
N LEU A 267 -11.75 3.57 -0.99
CA LEU A 267 -11.89 3.31 -2.43
C LEU A 267 -13.20 2.57 -2.74
N GLY A 268 -13.64 1.68 -1.84
CA GLY A 268 -14.89 0.93 -1.98
C GLY A 268 -16.11 1.84 -1.91
N THR A 269 -16.17 2.76 -0.95
CA THR A 269 -17.28 3.71 -0.82
C THR A 269 -17.31 4.73 -1.94
N MET A 270 -16.15 5.23 -2.39
CA MET A 270 -16.07 6.08 -3.59
C MET A 270 -16.59 5.36 -4.84
N ARG A 271 -16.20 4.09 -5.04
CA ARG A 271 -16.69 3.28 -6.16
C ARG A 271 -18.21 3.06 -6.06
N ALA A 272 -18.72 2.75 -4.87
CA ALA A 272 -20.16 2.59 -4.65
C ALA A 272 -20.92 3.88 -4.98
N TYR A 273 -20.42 5.02 -4.52
CA TYR A 273 -20.98 6.33 -4.83
C TYR A 273 -21.06 6.57 -6.35
N PHE A 274 -19.93 6.44 -7.06
CA PHE A 274 -19.87 6.69 -8.50
C PHE A 274 -20.63 5.67 -9.35
N ASN A 275 -20.80 4.44 -8.89
CA ASN A 275 -21.69 3.47 -9.54
C ASN A 275 -23.16 3.92 -9.49
N THR A 276 -23.56 4.63 -8.44
CA THR A 276 -24.93 5.17 -8.28
C THR A 276 -25.10 6.56 -8.89
N HIS A 277 -24.01 7.31 -9.09
CA HIS A 277 -23.97 8.66 -9.68
C HIS A 277 -22.94 8.74 -10.83
N PRO A 278 -23.09 7.93 -11.90
CA PRO A 278 -22.11 7.86 -12.99
C PRO A 278 -21.93 9.19 -13.73
N GLU A 279 -22.94 10.06 -13.73
CA GLU A 279 -22.91 11.40 -14.31
C GLU A 279 -21.96 12.36 -13.58
N GLU A 280 -21.68 12.12 -12.29
CA GLU A 280 -20.79 12.98 -11.50
C GLU A 280 -19.30 12.61 -11.65
N VAL A 281 -18.98 11.40 -12.16
CA VAL A 281 -17.61 10.89 -12.21
C VAL A 281 -16.66 11.86 -12.90
N ARG A 282 -17.05 12.32 -14.11
CA ARG A 282 -16.25 13.27 -14.88
C ARG A 282 -16.01 14.56 -14.11
N THR A 283 -17.03 15.10 -13.45
CA THR A 283 -16.93 16.35 -12.68
C THR A 283 -15.86 16.24 -11.60
N TYR A 284 -15.79 15.13 -10.85
CA TYR A 284 -14.76 14.96 -9.82
C TYR A 284 -13.39 14.62 -10.40
N VAL A 285 -13.32 13.70 -11.36
CA VAL A 285 -12.05 13.27 -11.97
C VAL A 285 -11.31 14.44 -12.60
N GLU A 286 -12.02 15.38 -13.23
CA GLU A 286 -11.42 16.59 -13.81
C GLU A 286 -10.91 17.60 -12.78
N ARG A 287 -11.39 17.58 -11.52
CA ARG A 287 -10.85 18.45 -10.45
C ARG A 287 -9.39 18.13 -10.15
N ASN A 288 -8.95 16.91 -10.44
CA ASN A 288 -7.54 16.56 -10.45
C ASN A 288 -6.91 16.91 -11.80
N PRO A 289 -6.07 17.96 -11.89
CA PRO A 289 -5.49 18.38 -13.16
C PRO A 289 -4.39 17.45 -13.64
N ARG A 290 -3.85 16.60 -12.75
CA ARG A 290 -2.76 15.67 -13.07
C ARG A 290 -3.25 14.52 -13.94
N MET A 291 -2.60 14.34 -15.08
CA MET A 291 -2.80 13.23 -16.01
C MET A 291 -1.56 12.34 -16.03
N ILE A 292 -1.76 11.02 -16.04
CA ILE A 292 -0.70 10.02 -16.17
C ILE A 292 -0.84 9.31 -17.52
N PHE A 293 0.30 9.14 -18.18
CA PHE A 293 0.42 8.41 -19.44
C PHE A 293 1.08 7.05 -19.21
N PHE A 294 0.77 6.10 -20.08
CA PHE A 294 1.10 4.70 -19.86
C PHE A 294 1.81 4.07 -21.05
N THR A 295 2.58 3.04 -20.75
CA THR A 295 3.07 2.07 -21.73
C THR A 295 2.76 0.66 -21.25
N ARG A 296 2.77 -0.31 -22.16
CA ARG A 296 2.75 -1.72 -21.75
C ARG A 296 4.09 -2.04 -21.11
N THR A 297 4.04 -2.64 -19.93
CA THR A 297 5.23 -3.07 -19.21
C THR A 297 5.28 -4.58 -19.12
N LYS A 298 6.44 -5.10 -18.75
CA LYS A 298 6.61 -6.49 -18.31
C LYS A 298 7.08 -6.44 -16.87
N GLY A 299 6.55 -7.32 -16.01
CA GLY A 299 7.07 -7.47 -14.64
C GLY A 299 6.12 -7.02 -13.51
N GLY A 300 4.85 -6.72 -13.80
CA GLY A 300 3.86 -6.43 -12.75
C GLY A 300 4.00 -5.05 -12.08
N PRO A 301 3.35 -4.85 -10.91
CA PRO A 301 3.40 -3.60 -10.14
C PRO A 301 4.81 -3.29 -9.64
N TYR A 302 5.24 -2.04 -9.79
CA TYR A 302 6.53 -1.56 -9.30
C TYR A 302 6.36 -0.82 -7.97
N GLY A 303 7.22 -1.10 -7.00
CA GLY A 303 7.29 -0.38 -5.72
C GLY A 303 8.07 0.93 -5.81
N SER A 304 8.20 1.63 -4.68
CA SER A 304 8.94 2.90 -4.57
C SER A 304 10.42 2.80 -4.95
N LEU A 305 11.00 1.59 -4.89
CA LEU A 305 12.37 1.31 -5.31
C LEU A 305 12.54 1.27 -6.85
N GLY A 306 11.45 1.40 -7.61
CA GLY A 306 11.44 1.22 -9.06
C GLY A 306 11.78 -0.22 -9.46
N GLN A 307 11.37 -1.19 -8.64
CA GLN A 307 11.50 -2.63 -8.89
C GLN A 307 10.13 -3.31 -8.70
N PRO A 308 9.87 -4.46 -9.34
CA PRO A 308 8.66 -5.23 -9.10
C PRO A 308 8.48 -5.58 -7.62
N VAL A 309 7.25 -5.50 -7.11
CA VAL A 309 6.95 -6.05 -5.78
C VAL A 309 6.78 -7.56 -5.88
N THR A 310 7.35 -8.27 -4.90
CA THR A 310 7.28 -9.73 -4.80
C THR A 310 6.23 -10.10 -3.75
N THR A 311 5.26 -10.91 -4.14
CA THR A 311 4.13 -11.34 -3.30
C THR A 311 4.60 -11.83 -1.93
N HIS A 312 3.96 -11.38 -0.86
CA HIS A 312 4.19 -11.72 0.56
C HIS A 312 5.56 -11.37 1.15
N VAL A 313 6.55 -10.96 0.35
CA VAL A 313 7.91 -10.63 0.83
C VAL A 313 8.30 -9.18 0.57
N SER A 314 7.38 -8.37 0.03
CA SER A 314 7.52 -6.93 -0.13
C SER A 314 6.61 -6.20 0.84
N VAL A 315 7.14 -5.18 1.51
CA VAL A 315 6.42 -4.32 2.45
C VAL A 315 6.67 -2.85 2.05
N ALA A 316 5.63 -2.03 2.18
CA ALA A 316 5.75 -0.57 2.08
C ALA A 316 5.88 0.00 3.50
N THR A 317 6.83 0.89 3.70
CA THR A 317 7.11 1.51 5.00
C THR A 317 7.05 3.03 4.91
N ASP A 318 6.97 3.72 6.06
CA ASP A 318 7.30 5.14 6.13
C ASP A 318 8.77 5.33 5.71
N LYS A 319 9.07 6.37 4.95
CA LYS A 319 10.42 6.67 4.47
C LYS A 319 11.26 7.44 5.50
N LYS A 320 10.63 7.95 6.54
CA LYS A 320 11.29 8.70 7.63
C LYS A 320 11.83 7.78 8.74
N ILE A 321 11.46 6.50 8.71
CA ILE A 321 11.73 5.48 9.74
C ILE A 321 12.45 4.29 9.11
#